data_AF-A0A9W8CRK4-F1
#
_entry.id   AF-A0A9W8CRK4-F1
#
_cell.length_a   1.000
_cell.length_b   1.000
_cell.length_c   1.000
_cell.angle_alpha   90.00
_cell.angle_beta   90.00
_cell.angle_gamma   90.00
#
_symmetry.space_group_name_H-M   'P 1'
#
loop_
_entity.id
_entity.type
_entity.pdbx_description
1 polymer ?
#
loop_
_entity_poly.entity_id
_entity_poly.type
_entity_poly.pdbx_seq_one_letter_code
_entity_poly.pdbx_strand_id
1 'polypeptide(L)'
;MPYLRIMDVAPRQSLLLHTDLSQPVPQSDVDALRAAVDRTREELTVFVSLKRIRDIEKGSGWSLMQRRLADLYAVAMGRALRNRSSVSVDIIPLDFCAYSTDDMTAFKSNPVLVADNRDEDTECPAWWPSEMRAAELATDISAAIECTPRPQQQSSSRCQLPWTSYPHVAVGGTFDHLHVGHKILLTATALAATRRVVCGISADALLENKKHKEFLEPYRKRELNVLLFLRKIRRDIIVELVPISDPYGPTATDSTIEALVVSQETLGGSSALNVRRQENGLAPMELMPVDLITAGDKSDGQGHDDHASVSSGNSVLKISSTAIRAEMAERQLQQDRQM
;
A
#
# COMPACT_ATOMS: atom_id res chain seq x y z
N MET A 1 12.77 42.19 3.38
CA MET A 1 12.16 41.10 4.16
C MET A 1 10.65 41.18 4.06
N PRO A 2 9.99 40.40 3.17
CA PRO A 2 8.57 40.14 3.27
C PRO A 2 8.30 38.70 3.70
N TYR A 3 7.25 38.55 4.50
CA TYR A 3 6.79 37.36 5.21
C TYR A 3 6.61 36.12 4.32
N LEU A 4 7.15 34.97 4.75
CA LEU A 4 6.72 33.65 4.28
C LEU A 4 5.23 33.47 4.60
N ARG A 5 4.37 33.41 3.57
CA ARG A 5 3.00 32.89 3.74
C ARG A 5 3.06 31.37 3.76
N ILE A 6 2.93 30.81 4.96
CA ILE A 6 2.50 29.43 5.19
C ILE A 6 1.02 29.36 4.79
N MET A 7 0.70 29.07 3.54
CA MET A 7 -0.68 28.80 3.11
C MET A 7 -0.67 27.63 2.10
N ASP A 8 -1.64 26.72 2.25
CA ASP A 8 -1.88 25.44 1.54
C ASP A 8 -1.35 24.13 2.15
N VAL A 9 -1.14 24.05 3.47
CA VAL A 9 -0.96 22.74 4.13
C VAL A 9 -2.33 22.21 4.59
N ALA A 10 -2.77 21.09 4.03
CA ALA A 10 -4.01 20.43 4.44
C ALA A 10 -3.69 19.19 5.32
N PRO A 11 -4.53 18.89 6.34
CA PRO A 11 -4.41 17.65 7.10
C PRO A 11 -4.44 16.41 6.21
N ARG A 12 -5.38 16.37 5.26
CA ARG A 12 -5.54 15.27 4.31
C ARG A 12 -5.66 15.80 2.89
N GLN A 13 -5.06 15.09 1.94
CA GLN A 13 -5.14 15.41 0.51
C GLN A 13 -5.35 14.16 -0.32
N SER A 14 -5.81 14.35 -1.54
CA SER A 14 -5.84 13.31 -2.56
C SER A 14 -5.08 13.76 -3.80
N LEU A 15 -4.39 12.84 -4.46
CA LEU A 15 -3.69 13.08 -5.72
C LEU A 15 -4.16 12.05 -6.75
N LEU A 16 -4.57 12.47 -7.94
CA LEU A 16 -4.82 11.56 -9.06
C LEU A 16 -3.63 11.58 -10.03
N LEU A 17 -3.11 10.39 -10.36
CA LEU A 17 -2.08 10.16 -11.36
C LEU A 17 -2.62 9.27 -12.47
N HIS A 18 -2.29 9.59 -13.72
CA HIS A 18 -2.51 8.73 -14.87
C HIS A 18 -1.17 8.17 -15.32
N THR A 19 -0.92 6.89 -15.03
CA THR A 19 0.40 6.30 -15.23
C THR A 19 0.34 5.11 -16.18
N ASP A 20 1.44 4.89 -16.89
CA ASP A 20 1.64 3.71 -17.72
C ASP A 20 2.57 2.74 -17.01
N LEU A 21 2.15 1.49 -16.85
CA LEU A 21 2.95 0.45 -16.20
C LEU A 21 4.23 0.08 -16.98
N SER A 22 4.24 0.26 -18.30
CA SER A 22 5.32 -0.15 -19.21
C SER A 22 6.48 0.86 -19.32
N GLN A 23 6.27 2.12 -18.95
CA GLN A 23 7.26 3.20 -19.04
C GLN A 23 7.78 3.57 -17.65
N PRO A 24 8.92 4.25 -17.46
CA PRO A 24 9.29 4.80 -16.14
C PRO A 24 8.25 5.80 -15.60
N VAL A 25 8.30 6.15 -14.30
CA VAL A 25 7.45 7.25 -13.76
C VAL A 25 7.82 8.56 -14.46
N PRO A 26 6.87 9.23 -15.15
CA PRO A 26 7.14 10.52 -15.79
C PRO A 26 7.60 11.57 -14.77
N GLN A 27 8.49 12.49 -15.18
CA GLN A 27 9.00 13.52 -14.28
C GLN A 27 7.89 14.42 -13.71
N SER A 28 6.84 14.69 -14.50
CA SER A 28 5.64 15.41 -14.07
C SER A 28 4.86 14.68 -12.96
N ASP A 29 4.74 13.35 -13.01
CA ASP A 29 4.14 12.56 -11.92
C ASP A 29 4.99 12.65 -10.65
N VAL A 30 6.33 12.58 -10.81
CA VAL A 30 7.29 12.72 -9.71
C VAL A 30 7.15 14.08 -9.03
N ASP A 31 7.07 15.16 -9.81
CA ASP A 31 6.96 16.53 -9.31
C ASP A 31 5.62 16.77 -8.63
N ALA A 32 4.52 16.30 -9.21
CA ALA A 32 3.19 16.38 -8.61
C ALA A 32 3.12 15.63 -7.27
N LEU A 33 3.67 14.40 -7.22
CA LEU A 33 3.69 13.60 -6.00
C LEU A 33 4.52 14.26 -4.89
N ARG A 34 5.69 14.83 -5.23
CA ARG A 34 6.50 15.59 -4.27
C ARG A 34 5.77 16.81 -3.74
N ALA A 35 5.12 17.57 -4.61
CA ALA A 35 4.35 18.76 -4.22
C ALA A 35 3.16 18.40 -3.31
N ALA A 36 2.47 17.30 -3.59
CA ALA A 36 1.38 16.80 -2.75
C ALA A 36 1.89 16.38 -1.35
N VAL A 37 3.04 15.70 -1.29
CA VAL A 37 3.69 15.35 -0.01
C VAL A 37 4.06 16.60 0.80
N ASP A 38 4.58 17.63 0.15
CA ASP A 38 4.96 18.90 0.81
C ASP A 38 3.77 19.63 1.41
N ARG A 39 2.59 19.50 0.80
CA ARG A 39 1.34 20.18 1.17
C ARG A 39 0.45 19.36 2.12
N THR A 40 0.84 18.13 2.45
CA THR A 40 0.03 17.24 3.28
C THR A 40 0.65 17.04 4.66
N ARG A 41 -0.17 17.20 5.70
CA ARG A 41 0.29 17.06 7.10
C ARG A 41 0.11 15.65 7.68
N GLU A 42 -1.03 15.02 7.44
CA GLU A 42 -1.38 13.73 8.05
C GLU A 42 -1.47 12.61 7.03
N GLU A 43 -2.31 12.74 6.01
CA GLU A 43 -2.60 11.64 5.09
C GLU A 43 -2.75 12.08 3.62
N LEU A 44 -1.93 11.51 2.76
CA LEU A 44 -2.01 11.67 1.31
C LEU A 44 -2.52 10.37 0.68
N THR A 45 -3.65 10.45 -0.02
CA THR A 45 -4.16 9.32 -0.82
C THR A 45 -3.86 9.56 -2.29
N VAL A 46 -3.01 8.73 -2.88
CA VAL A 46 -2.66 8.78 -4.30
C VAL A 46 -3.46 7.75 -5.06
N PHE A 47 -4.35 8.21 -5.90
CA PHE A 47 -5.11 7.37 -6.81
C PHE A 47 -4.37 7.26 -8.13
N VAL A 48 -4.27 6.03 -8.64
CA VAL A 48 -3.51 5.73 -9.85
C VAL A 48 -4.46 5.09 -10.86
N SER A 49 -4.75 5.83 -11.93
CA SER A 49 -5.42 5.32 -13.12
C SER A 49 -4.37 4.78 -14.08
N LEU A 50 -4.58 3.57 -14.61
CA LEU A 50 -3.61 2.89 -15.46
C LEU A 50 -3.95 3.03 -16.94
N LYS A 51 -3.08 3.71 -17.68
CA LYS A 51 -3.16 3.79 -19.14
C LYS A 51 -2.73 2.47 -19.77
N ARG A 52 -3.31 2.16 -20.94
CA ARG A 52 -2.90 1.05 -21.82
C ARG A 52 -2.84 -0.33 -21.13
N ILE A 53 -3.62 -0.54 -20.08
CA ILE A 53 -3.60 -1.81 -19.34
C ILE A 53 -3.98 -3.01 -20.21
N ARG A 54 -4.84 -2.80 -21.21
CA ARG A 54 -5.25 -3.83 -22.17
C ARG A 54 -4.12 -4.29 -23.10
N ASP A 55 -3.07 -3.48 -23.22
CA ASP A 55 -1.93 -3.74 -24.10
C ASP A 55 -0.82 -4.51 -23.37
N ILE A 56 -0.96 -4.73 -22.06
CA ILE A 56 0.02 -5.44 -21.25
C ILE A 56 -0.09 -6.95 -21.51
N GLU A 57 1.04 -7.57 -21.85
CA GLU A 57 1.12 -9.02 -22.06
C GLU A 57 0.69 -9.79 -20.80
N LYS A 58 -0.15 -10.81 -20.98
CA LYS A 58 -0.65 -11.65 -19.89
C LYS A 58 0.52 -12.24 -19.09
N GLY A 59 0.49 -12.05 -17.79
CA GLY A 59 1.50 -12.57 -16.87
C GLY A 59 2.62 -11.57 -16.55
N SER A 60 2.85 -10.56 -17.39
CA SER A 60 3.84 -9.50 -17.12
C SER A 60 3.29 -8.40 -16.20
N GLY A 61 1.96 -8.22 -16.15
CA GLY A 61 1.32 -7.12 -15.45
C GLY A 61 1.57 -7.11 -13.94
N TRP A 62 1.76 -8.27 -13.32
CA TRP A 62 2.00 -8.39 -11.88
C TRP A 62 3.30 -7.69 -11.48
N SER A 63 4.40 -8.05 -12.15
CA SER A 63 5.72 -7.47 -11.89
C SER A 63 5.77 -5.97 -12.21
N LEU A 64 5.09 -5.55 -13.28
CA LEU A 64 4.99 -4.12 -13.65
C LEU A 64 4.20 -3.32 -12.61
N MET A 65 3.09 -3.87 -12.11
CA MET A 65 2.29 -3.25 -11.05
C MET A 65 3.09 -3.11 -9.74
N GLN A 66 3.77 -4.19 -9.32
CA GLN A 66 4.62 -4.14 -8.12
C GLN A 66 5.71 -3.08 -8.24
N ARG A 67 6.42 -3.04 -9.38
CA ARG A 67 7.44 -2.02 -9.66
C ARG A 67 6.84 -0.61 -9.62
N ARG A 68 5.66 -0.39 -10.21
CA ARG A 68 4.99 0.91 -10.17
C ARG A 68 4.68 1.38 -8.75
N LEU A 69 4.07 0.50 -7.95
CA LEU A 69 3.76 0.81 -6.55
C LEU A 69 5.03 1.16 -5.80
N ALA A 70 6.08 0.36 -6.00
CA ALA A 70 7.39 0.57 -5.40
C ALA A 70 7.99 1.94 -5.77
N ASP A 71 8.02 2.29 -7.05
CA ASP A 71 8.56 3.56 -7.54
C ASP A 71 7.80 4.77 -6.97
N LEU A 72 6.47 4.72 -6.96
CA LEU A 72 5.65 5.82 -6.42
C LEU A 72 5.84 5.98 -4.91
N TYR A 73 5.86 4.88 -4.15
CA TYR A 73 6.16 4.93 -2.72
C TYR A 73 7.57 5.46 -2.45
N ALA A 74 8.56 5.08 -3.26
CA ALA A 74 9.93 5.57 -3.15
C ALA A 74 10.01 7.08 -3.34
N VAL A 75 9.32 7.62 -4.35
CA VAL A 75 9.24 9.06 -4.59
C VAL A 75 8.59 9.78 -3.42
N ALA A 76 7.41 9.31 -2.98
CA ALA A 76 6.64 9.96 -1.93
C ALA A 76 7.37 9.91 -0.57
N MET A 77 7.84 8.73 -0.17
CA MET A 77 8.49 8.54 1.13
C MET A 77 9.91 9.09 1.16
N GLY A 78 10.61 9.06 0.03
CA GLY A 78 11.86 9.79 -0.15
C GLY A 78 11.70 11.28 0.11
N ARG A 79 10.60 11.89 -0.34
CA ARG A 79 10.30 13.30 -0.07
C ARG A 79 9.91 13.53 1.39
N ALA A 80 9.01 12.70 1.94
CA ALA A 80 8.57 12.82 3.32
C ALA A 80 9.74 12.74 4.31
N LEU A 81 10.65 11.77 4.16
CA LEU A 81 11.81 11.65 5.04
C LEU A 81 12.77 12.83 4.93
N ARG A 82 13.05 13.32 3.71
CA ARG A 82 13.89 14.52 3.51
C ARG A 82 13.31 15.74 4.21
N ASN A 83 11.98 15.86 4.25
CA ASN A 83 11.28 16.94 4.92
C ASN A 83 11.05 16.69 6.42
N ARG A 84 11.44 15.52 6.95
CA ARG A 84 11.06 15.05 8.29
C ARG A 84 9.54 15.12 8.55
N SER A 85 8.76 14.88 7.50
CA SER A 85 7.29 14.84 7.55
C SER A 85 6.81 13.49 8.04
N SER A 86 5.77 13.48 8.87
CA SER A 86 5.07 12.29 9.35
C SER A 86 3.89 11.88 8.49
N VAL A 87 3.78 12.40 7.26
CA VAL A 87 2.66 12.11 6.36
C VAL A 87 2.56 10.61 6.05
N SER A 88 1.38 10.04 6.24
CA SER A 88 1.02 8.72 5.77
C SER A 88 0.61 8.79 4.30
N VAL A 89 1.27 8.02 3.44
CA VAL A 89 0.92 7.94 2.02
C VAL A 89 0.26 6.59 1.75
N ASP A 90 -0.89 6.59 1.08
CA ASP A 90 -1.57 5.39 0.59
C ASP A 90 -1.76 5.50 -0.92
N ILE A 91 -1.41 4.44 -1.66
CA ILE A 91 -1.52 4.41 -3.12
C ILE A 91 -2.58 3.38 -3.53
N ILE A 92 -3.58 3.82 -4.29
CA ILE A 92 -4.78 3.06 -4.68
C ILE A 92 -4.85 2.96 -6.21
N PRO A 93 -4.66 1.77 -6.80
CA PRO A 93 -4.92 1.54 -8.22
C PRO A 93 -6.43 1.54 -8.49
N LEU A 94 -6.94 2.53 -9.21
CA LEU A 94 -8.38 2.77 -9.34
C LEU A 94 -9.12 1.62 -10.04
N ASP A 95 -8.59 1.19 -11.18
CA ASP A 95 -9.27 0.32 -12.14
C ASP A 95 -9.58 -1.09 -11.61
N PHE A 96 -9.05 -1.44 -10.42
CA PHE A 96 -9.13 -2.79 -9.83
C PHE A 96 -9.78 -2.85 -8.46
N CYS A 97 -10.04 -1.68 -7.89
CA CYS A 97 -10.29 -1.55 -6.46
C CYS A 97 -11.73 -1.16 -6.12
N ALA A 98 -12.63 -1.29 -7.11
CA ALA A 98 -14.00 -0.78 -7.06
C ALA A 98 -14.06 0.73 -6.79
N TYR A 99 -13.11 1.46 -7.37
CA TYR A 99 -13.22 2.89 -7.59
C TYR A 99 -13.58 3.11 -9.05
N SER A 100 -14.47 4.06 -9.32
CA SER A 100 -14.74 4.50 -10.68
C SER A 100 -14.28 5.95 -10.83
N THR A 101 -13.65 6.26 -11.95
CA THR A 101 -13.42 7.65 -12.37
C THR A 101 -14.72 8.42 -12.56
N ASP A 102 -15.83 7.70 -12.78
CA ASP A 102 -17.17 8.26 -12.93
C ASP A 102 -17.86 8.49 -11.56
N ASP A 103 -17.43 7.80 -10.51
CA ASP A 103 -17.93 7.95 -9.13
C ASP A 103 -16.79 8.31 -8.17
N MET A 104 -16.41 9.58 -8.22
CA MET A 104 -15.39 10.16 -7.36
C MET A 104 -15.94 10.70 -6.03
N THR A 105 -17.08 10.20 -5.55
CA THR A 105 -17.57 10.52 -4.18
C THR A 105 -16.54 10.22 -3.09
N ALA A 106 -15.68 9.22 -3.30
CA ALA A 106 -14.54 8.93 -2.43
C ALA A 106 -13.50 10.06 -2.34
N PHE A 107 -13.49 11.00 -3.29
CA PHE A 107 -12.56 12.12 -3.38
C PHE A 107 -13.14 13.43 -2.88
N LYS A 108 -14.48 13.52 -2.71
CA LYS A 108 -15.19 14.78 -2.41
C LYS A 108 -14.88 15.38 -1.03
N SER A 109 -14.30 14.60 -0.12
CA SER A 109 -14.03 15.06 1.25
C SER A 109 -12.68 15.77 1.43
N ASN A 110 -11.77 15.71 0.45
CA ASN A 110 -10.43 16.28 0.53
C ASN A 110 -10.09 17.09 -0.73
N PRO A 111 -9.24 18.12 -0.65
CA PRO A 111 -8.72 18.78 -1.85
C PRO A 111 -7.97 17.75 -2.73
N VAL A 112 -8.34 17.70 -4.01
CA VAL A 112 -7.77 16.80 -5.01
C VAL A 112 -6.76 17.58 -5.85
N LEU A 113 -5.51 17.16 -5.79
CA LEU A 113 -4.46 17.56 -6.74
C LEU A 113 -4.50 16.56 -7.90
N VAL A 114 -4.29 17.02 -9.13
CA VAL A 114 -4.23 16.11 -10.28
C VAL A 114 -2.99 16.43 -11.11
N ALA A 115 -2.20 15.40 -11.43
CA ALA A 115 -1.10 15.53 -12.37
C ALA A 115 -1.64 15.30 -13.79
N ASP A 116 -1.61 16.34 -14.63
CA ASP A 116 -2.03 16.21 -16.03
C ASP A 116 -0.88 15.64 -16.87
N ASN A 117 -1.02 14.39 -17.31
CA ASN A 117 -0.09 13.67 -18.20
C ASN A 117 -0.87 12.92 -19.30
N ARG A 118 -1.99 13.48 -19.78
CA ARG A 118 -2.90 12.81 -20.72
C ARG A 118 -2.31 12.66 -22.13
N ASP A 119 -2.73 11.61 -22.83
CA ASP A 119 -2.68 11.54 -24.30
C ASP A 119 -3.96 12.21 -24.81
N GLU A 120 -3.91 12.87 -25.97
CA GLU A 120 -4.98 13.74 -26.51
C GLU A 120 -6.38 13.10 -26.59
N ASP A 121 -6.47 11.76 -26.53
CA ASP A 121 -7.71 10.98 -26.70
C ASP A 121 -8.48 10.64 -25.40
N THR A 122 -8.03 11.10 -24.22
CA THR A 122 -8.74 10.81 -22.95
C THR A 122 -9.72 11.93 -22.59
N GLU A 123 -11.02 11.71 -22.83
CA GLU A 123 -12.06 12.69 -22.50
C GLU A 123 -12.05 13.06 -21.01
N CYS A 124 -12.07 14.37 -20.71
CA CYS A 124 -12.29 14.86 -19.35
C CYS A 124 -13.70 14.49 -18.89
N PRO A 125 -13.86 13.92 -17.68
CA PRO A 125 -15.17 13.88 -17.04
C PRO A 125 -15.74 15.30 -16.93
N ALA A 126 -17.05 15.47 -17.12
CA ALA A 126 -17.70 16.79 -17.18
C ALA A 126 -17.56 17.67 -15.92
N TRP A 127 -17.10 17.09 -14.81
CA TRP A 127 -16.84 17.77 -13.54
C TRP A 127 -15.36 18.19 -13.38
N TRP A 128 -14.51 17.91 -14.38
CA TRP A 128 -13.10 18.29 -14.42
C TRP A 128 -12.95 19.81 -14.61
N PRO A 129 -12.19 20.51 -13.76
CA PRO A 129 -11.88 21.92 -14.00
C PRO A 129 -11.00 22.02 -15.26
N SER A 130 -11.48 22.77 -16.25
CA SER A 130 -10.96 22.79 -17.63
C SER A 130 -9.46 23.09 -17.73
N GLU A 131 -8.89 23.83 -16.78
CA GLU A 131 -7.45 23.99 -16.57
C GLU A 131 -7.21 24.30 -15.08
N MET A 132 -6.33 23.57 -14.39
CA MET A 132 -5.79 24.00 -13.09
C MET A 132 -4.28 24.18 -13.20
N ARG A 133 -3.87 25.41 -13.55
CA ARG A 133 -2.48 25.83 -13.35
C ARG A 133 -2.22 25.89 -11.84
N ALA A 134 -1.02 25.46 -11.43
CA ALA A 134 -0.56 25.33 -10.05
C ALA A 134 -0.66 26.58 -9.14
N ALA A 135 -1.19 27.69 -9.65
CA ALA A 135 -1.27 28.99 -9.01
C ALA A 135 -2.62 29.31 -8.36
N GLU A 136 -3.68 28.53 -8.59
CA GLU A 136 -5.02 28.85 -8.09
C GLU A 136 -5.60 27.70 -7.26
N LEU A 137 -5.42 27.78 -5.93
CA LEU A 137 -6.05 26.91 -4.96
C LEU A 137 -6.51 27.75 -3.76
N ALA A 138 -7.82 27.87 -3.54
CA ALA A 138 -8.41 28.35 -2.30
C ALA A 138 -9.81 27.74 -2.06
N THR A 139 -9.90 27.03 -0.93
CA THR A 139 -11.02 26.78 0.01
C THR A 139 -12.48 26.68 -0.47
N ASP A 140 -13.14 25.54 -0.18
CA ASP A 140 -14.13 25.48 0.91
C ASP A 140 -14.51 24.04 1.32
N ILE A 141 -14.64 23.81 2.62
CA ILE A 141 -14.83 22.49 3.29
C ILE A 141 -16.13 22.54 4.09
N SER A 142 -17.21 21.94 3.56
CA SER A 142 -18.48 21.86 4.31
C SER A 142 -19.33 20.59 4.11
N ALA A 143 -18.94 19.59 3.32
CA ALA A 143 -19.87 18.53 2.90
C ALA A 143 -19.43 17.07 3.18
N ALA A 144 -18.47 16.86 4.08
CA ALA A 144 -17.81 15.56 4.25
C ALA A 144 -18.39 14.68 5.38
N ILE A 145 -19.72 14.52 5.48
CA ILE A 145 -20.31 13.50 6.36
C ILE A 145 -21.55 12.93 5.69
N GLU A 146 -21.40 11.80 4.99
CA GLU A 146 -22.37 10.69 4.88
C GLU A 146 -21.99 9.82 3.67
N CYS A 147 -21.39 8.66 3.92
CA CYS A 147 -21.13 7.65 2.90
C CYS A 147 -22.01 6.43 3.20
N THR A 148 -23.21 6.40 2.63
CA THR A 148 -24.08 5.22 2.65
C THR A 148 -23.72 4.27 1.52
N PRO A 149 -23.59 2.96 1.74
CA PRO A 149 -23.35 2.01 0.66
C PRO A 149 -24.59 1.90 -0.24
N ARG A 150 -24.41 2.04 -1.57
CA ARG A 150 -25.47 1.77 -2.56
C ARG A 150 -25.24 0.46 -3.32
N PRO A 151 -26.33 -0.14 -3.86
CA PRO A 151 -26.38 -1.54 -4.26
C PRO A 151 -25.53 -1.83 -5.50
N GLN A 152 -25.08 -3.09 -5.58
CA GLN A 152 -24.40 -3.69 -6.70
C GLN A 152 -25.07 -3.34 -8.04
N GLN A 153 -24.44 -2.48 -8.84
CA GLN A 153 -24.81 -2.31 -10.24
C GLN A 153 -24.23 -3.48 -11.06
N GLN A 154 -25.11 -4.10 -11.84
CA GLN A 154 -24.80 -5.20 -12.74
C GLN A 154 -24.02 -4.71 -13.97
N SER A 155 -22.86 -5.37 -14.17
CA SER A 155 -22.14 -5.68 -15.41
C SER A 155 -21.95 -4.61 -16.49
N SER A 156 -20.70 -4.19 -16.65
CA SER A 156 -20.03 -4.13 -17.94
C SER A 156 -18.66 -4.81 -17.78
N SER A 157 -18.21 -5.54 -18.81
CA SER A 157 -16.99 -6.37 -18.86
C SER A 157 -15.91 -6.03 -17.82
N ARG A 158 -15.72 -6.88 -16.80
CA ARG A 158 -14.53 -6.79 -15.93
C ARG A 158 -13.31 -6.82 -16.85
N CYS A 159 -12.53 -5.73 -16.89
CA CYS A 159 -11.24 -5.73 -17.57
C CYS A 159 -10.49 -6.99 -17.13
N GLN A 160 -10.10 -7.86 -18.08
CA GLN A 160 -9.24 -8.98 -17.74
C GLN A 160 -7.97 -8.39 -17.14
N LEU A 161 -7.70 -8.75 -15.87
CA LEU A 161 -6.48 -8.33 -15.20
C LEU A 161 -5.28 -8.80 -16.03
N PRO A 162 -4.22 -7.98 -16.21
CA PRO A 162 -3.02 -8.42 -16.91
C PRO A 162 -2.15 -9.36 -16.04
N TRP A 163 -2.64 -9.75 -14.86
CA TRP A 163 -2.06 -10.73 -13.94
C TRP A 163 -3.08 -11.78 -13.51
N THR A 164 -2.57 -12.92 -13.04
CA THR A 164 -3.39 -13.99 -12.46
C THR A 164 -4.03 -13.53 -11.15
N SER A 165 -5.28 -13.90 -10.93
CA SER A 165 -6.03 -13.61 -9.71
C SER A 165 -6.82 -14.83 -9.26
N TYR A 166 -7.15 -14.87 -7.97
CA TYR A 166 -7.79 -16.01 -7.33
C TYR A 166 -9.02 -15.57 -6.53
N PRO A 167 -10.09 -16.39 -6.45
CA PRO A 167 -11.22 -16.14 -5.56
C PRO A 167 -10.81 -15.78 -4.14
N HIS A 168 -9.99 -16.62 -3.49
CA HIS A 168 -9.54 -16.39 -2.12
C HIS A 168 -8.02 -16.40 -2.01
N VAL A 169 -7.49 -15.31 -1.46
CA VAL A 169 -6.05 -15.09 -1.32
C VAL A 169 -5.72 -14.84 0.14
N ALA A 170 -4.64 -15.45 0.63
CA ALA A 170 -4.12 -15.23 1.96
C ALA A 170 -2.88 -14.33 1.97
N VAL A 171 -2.65 -13.70 3.11
CA VAL A 171 -1.40 -13.02 3.47
C VAL A 171 -1.19 -13.16 4.97
N GLY A 172 0.07 -13.25 5.40
CA GLY A 172 0.42 -13.34 6.82
C GLY A 172 1.46 -12.29 7.19
N GLY A 173 1.37 -11.76 8.40
CA GLY A 173 2.34 -10.80 8.90
C GLY A 173 2.03 -10.33 10.31
N THR A 174 2.99 -9.63 10.93
CA THR A 174 2.68 -8.93 12.19
C THR A 174 1.96 -7.62 11.94
N PHE A 175 2.27 -6.93 10.83
CA PHE A 175 1.71 -5.61 10.48
C PHE A 175 1.89 -4.57 11.59
N ASP A 176 3.04 -4.62 12.26
CA ASP A 176 3.43 -3.65 13.29
C ASP A 176 3.89 -2.36 12.63
N HIS A 177 3.37 -1.22 13.11
CA HIS A 177 3.65 0.10 12.55
C HIS A 177 3.50 0.11 11.03
N LEU A 178 2.27 -0.08 10.54
CA LEU A 178 1.94 -0.31 9.13
C LEU A 178 2.69 0.59 8.13
N HIS A 179 3.88 0.14 7.72
CA HIS A 179 4.83 0.89 6.90
C HIS A 179 4.73 0.47 5.43
N VAL A 180 5.56 1.09 4.59
CA VAL A 180 5.48 0.96 3.13
C VAL A 180 5.53 -0.50 2.64
N GLY A 181 6.37 -1.34 3.25
CA GLY A 181 6.48 -2.75 2.89
C GLY A 181 5.17 -3.51 3.14
N HIS A 182 4.54 -3.29 4.30
CA HIS A 182 3.21 -3.85 4.58
C HIS A 182 2.15 -3.33 3.62
N LYS A 183 2.17 -2.02 3.31
CA LYS A 183 1.21 -1.42 2.38
C LYS A 183 1.33 -2.02 0.98
N ILE A 184 2.54 -2.19 0.46
CA ILE A 184 2.77 -2.85 -0.84
C ILE A 184 2.28 -4.30 -0.80
N LEU A 185 2.63 -5.06 0.25
CA LEU A 185 2.20 -6.46 0.41
C LEU A 185 0.68 -6.59 0.44
N LEU A 186 0.00 -5.80 1.28
CA LEU A 186 -1.46 -5.81 1.42
C LEU A 186 -2.16 -5.31 0.15
N THR A 187 -1.63 -4.31 -0.54
CA THR A 187 -2.16 -3.87 -1.84
C THR A 187 -2.04 -4.97 -2.88
N ALA A 188 -0.89 -5.65 -2.95
CA ALA A 188 -0.69 -6.80 -3.84
C ALA A 188 -1.71 -7.92 -3.54
N THR A 189 -1.90 -8.27 -2.26
CA THR A 189 -2.94 -9.24 -1.85
C THR A 189 -4.33 -8.82 -2.29
N ALA A 190 -4.70 -7.55 -2.09
CA ALA A 190 -5.99 -7.03 -2.50
C ALA A 190 -6.18 -7.08 -4.02
N LEU A 191 -5.14 -6.85 -4.83
CA LEU A 191 -5.18 -6.93 -6.29
C LEU A 191 -5.23 -8.37 -6.82
N ALA A 192 -4.66 -9.32 -6.09
CA ALA A 192 -4.66 -10.74 -6.44
C ALA A 192 -5.98 -11.44 -6.11
N ALA A 193 -6.75 -10.93 -5.14
CA ALA A 193 -8.04 -11.51 -4.77
C ALA A 193 -9.16 -11.12 -5.74
N THR A 194 -10.23 -11.90 -5.84
CA THR A 194 -11.46 -11.48 -6.56
C THR A 194 -12.71 -11.54 -5.69
N ARG A 195 -12.64 -12.20 -4.53
CA ARG A 195 -13.76 -12.36 -3.59
C ARG A 195 -13.37 -12.16 -2.13
N ARG A 196 -12.32 -12.84 -1.65
CA ARG A 196 -11.93 -12.83 -0.23
C ARG A 196 -10.43 -12.67 -0.05
N VAL A 197 -10.05 -11.84 0.92
CA VAL A 197 -8.70 -11.77 1.49
C VAL A 197 -8.74 -12.31 2.91
N VAL A 198 -7.90 -13.30 3.21
CA VAL A 198 -7.66 -13.82 4.56
C VAL A 198 -6.31 -13.29 5.03
N CYS A 199 -6.31 -12.42 6.04
CA CYS A 199 -5.10 -11.82 6.56
C CYS A 199 -4.80 -12.36 7.96
N GLY A 200 -3.74 -13.16 8.07
CA GLY A 200 -3.24 -13.70 9.32
C GLY A 200 -2.37 -12.66 10.04
N ILE A 201 -2.78 -12.23 11.23
CA ILE A 201 -2.08 -11.24 12.05
C ILE A 201 -1.43 -11.94 13.24
N SER A 202 -0.10 -11.83 13.37
CA SER A 202 0.64 -12.47 14.46
C SER A 202 0.07 -12.07 15.84
N ALA A 203 -0.27 -13.08 16.63
CA ALA A 203 -0.62 -13.00 18.05
C ALA A 203 0.62 -13.25 18.92
N ASP A 204 0.48 -13.11 20.24
CA ASP A 204 1.60 -12.99 21.19
C ASP A 204 2.65 -14.11 21.10
N ALA A 205 2.24 -15.35 20.82
CA ALA A 205 3.14 -16.50 20.66
C ALA A 205 4.21 -16.31 19.57
N LEU A 206 3.89 -15.59 18.48
CA LEU A 206 4.83 -15.30 17.40
C LEU A 206 5.62 -13.99 17.62
N LEU A 207 5.44 -13.33 18.76
CA LEU A 207 5.98 -12.00 19.06
C LEU A 207 6.99 -12.00 20.21
N GLU A 208 7.25 -13.14 20.83
CA GLU A 208 8.11 -13.28 22.02
C GLU A 208 9.52 -12.76 21.80
N ASN A 209 10.12 -13.02 20.64
CA ASN A 209 11.53 -12.72 20.36
C ASN A 209 11.75 -11.37 19.65
N LYS A 210 10.73 -10.49 19.57
CA LYS A 210 10.89 -9.22 18.86
C LYS A 210 11.68 -8.19 19.69
N LYS A 211 12.76 -7.64 19.11
CA LYS A 211 13.55 -6.53 19.68
C LYS A 211 12.67 -5.31 19.97
N HIS A 212 12.88 -4.57 21.06
CA HIS A 212 12.05 -3.40 21.46
C HIS A 212 10.55 -3.73 21.53
N LYS A 213 10.20 -4.86 22.16
CA LYS A 213 8.81 -5.37 22.25
C LYS A 213 7.87 -4.41 22.97
N GLU A 214 8.40 -3.61 23.90
CA GLU A 214 7.67 -2.57 24.63
C GLU A 214 7.10 -1.47 23.72
N PHE A 215 7.68 -1.28 22.52
CA PHE A 215 7.18 -0.37 21.50
C PHE A 215 6.34 -1.07 20.44
N LEU A 216 6.01 -2.36 20.59
CA LEU A 216 5.15 -3.09 19.64
C LEU A 216 3.71 -2.60 19.74
N GLU A 217 3.04 -2.43 18.60
CA GLU A 217 1.63 -2.07 18.60
C GLU A 217 0.76 -3.20 19.19
N PRO A 218 -0.22 -2.87 20.06
CA PRO A 218 -1.19 -3.84 20.55
C PRO A 218 -1.91 -4.53 19.39
N TYR A 219 -2.27 -5.81 19.55
CA TYR A 219 -2.92 -6.60 18.50
C TYR A 219 -4.11 -5.87 17.86
N ARG A 220 -5.02 -5.31 18.68
CA ARG A 220 -6.20 -4.59 18.20
C ARG A 220 -5.86 -3.37 17.33
N LYS A 221 -4.76 -2.67 17.62
CA LYS A 221 -4.31 -1.54 16.81
C LYS A 221 -3.82 -2.01 15.44
N ARG A 222 -3.02 -3.08 15.40
CA ARG A 222 -2.53 -3.69 14.16
C ARG A 222 -3.68 -4.23 13.30
N GLU A 223 -4.62 -4.94 13.92
CA GLU A 223 -5.84 -5.44 13.28
C GLU A 223 -6.67 -4.31 12.67
N LEU A 224 -6.93 -3.25 13.42
CA LEU A 224 -7.68 -2.09 12.92
C LEU A 224 -6.96 -1.40 11.75
N ASN A 225 -5.64 -1.18 11.87
CA ASN A 225 -4.84 -0.55 10.81
C ASN A 225 -4.89 -1.35 9.51
N VAL A 226 -4.77 -2.69 9.59
CA VAL A 226 -4.87 -3.59 8.44
C VAL A 226 -6.28 -3.56 7.84
N LEU A 227 -7.33 -3.61 8.67
CA LEU A 227 -8.72 -3.55 8.20
C LEU A 227 -9.00 -2.28 7.43
N LEU A 228 -8.65 -1.12 8.03
CA LEU A 228 -8.86 0.18 7.43
C LEU A 228 -8.08 0.32 6.12
N PHE A 229 -6.83 -0.12 6.10
CA PHE A 229 -6.02 -0.09 4.88
C PHE A 229 -6.60 -0.98 3.78
N LEU A 230 -6.91 -2.26 4.05
CA LEU A 230 -7.47 -3.16 3.04
C LEU A 230 -8.82 -2.69 2.51
N ARG A 231 -9.70 -2.15 3.37
CA ARG A 231 -10.99 -1.57 2.96
C ARG A 231 -10.82 -0.30 2.14
N LYS A 232 -9.77 0.48 2.42
CA LYS A 232 -9.38 1.66 1.62
C LYS A 232 -8.75 1.25 0.29
N ILE A 233 -7.99 0.16 0.24
CA ILE A 233 -7.43 -0.32 -1.02
C ILE A 233 -8.52 -0.90 -1.90
N ARG A 234 -9.38 -1.80 -1.39
CA ARG A 234 -10.37 -2.49 -2.22
C ARG A 234 -11.70 -2.67 -1.50
N ARG A 235 -12.75 -2.10 -2.07
CA ARG A 235 -14.07 -1.98 -1.41
C ARG A 235 -15.01 -3.15 -1.67
N ASP A 236 -14.79 -3.90 -2.75
CA ASP A 236 -15.69 -4.98 -3.22
C ASP A 236 -15.28 -6.38 -2.77
N ILE A 237 -14.29 -6.52 -1.90
CA ILE A 237 -13.83 -7.81 -1.35
C ILE A 237 -14.24 -8.00 0.10
N ILE A 238 -14.39 -9.28 0.47
CA ILE A 238 -14.53 -9.70 1.86
C ILE A 238 -13.13 -9.71 2.48
N VAL A 239 -12.95 -8.99 3.58
CA VAL A 239 -11.71 -8.99 4.36
C VAL A 239 -11.96 -9.77 5.65
N GLU A 240 -11.19 -10.83 5.86
CA GLU A 240 -11.21 -11.66 7.06
C GLU A 240 -9.85 -11.54 7.76
N LEU A 241 -9.86 -11.02 8.99
CA LEU A 241 -8.65 -10.89 9.81
C LEU A 241 -8.65 -12.00 10.85
N VAL A 242 -7.54 -12.73 10.93
CA VAL A 242 -7.43 -13.91 11.78
C VAL A 242 -6.17 -13.78 12.66
N PRO A 243 -6.27 -13.88 13.99
CA PRO A 243 -5.08 -13.99 14.83
C PRO A 243 -4.37 -15.32 14.53
N ILE A 244 -3.07 -15.27 14.28
CA ILE A 244 -2.24 -16.46 14.06
C ILE A 244 -1.22 -16.63 15.19
N SER A 245 -1.15 -17.84 15.75
CA SER A 245 -0.19 -18.22 16.80
C SER A 245 0.86 -19.20 16.30
N ASP A 246 0.76 -19.63 15.05
CA ASP A 246 1.71 -20.48 14.34
C ASP A 246 2.00 -19.92 12.93
N PRO A 247 3.08 -20.37 12.25
CA PRO A 247 3.47 -19.85 10.94
C PRO A 247 2.50 -20.13 9.79
N TYR A 248 1.55 -21.06 9.95
CA TYR A 248 0.64 -21.48 8.89
C TYR A 248 -0.74 -20.82 9.02
N GLY A 249 -1.26 -20.71 10.25
CA GLY A 249 -2.59 -20.18 10.51
C GLY A 249 -3.68 -20.92 9.72
N PRO A 250 -4.74 -20.24 9.25
CA PRO A 250 -5.85 -20.90 8.55
C PRO A 250 -5.43 -21.50 7.20
N THR A 251 -4.25 -21.14 6.68
CA THR A 251 -3.82 -21.61 5.36
C THR A 251 -3.43 -23.08 5.33
N ALA A 252 -3.19 -23.71 6.48
CA ALA A 252 -2.98 -25.16 6.56
C ALA A 252 -4.28 -25.97 6.61
N THR A 253 -5.44 -25.33 6.84
CA THR A 253 -6.71 -26.02 7.10
C THR A 253 -7.86 -25.58 6.21
N ASP A 254 -7.87 -24.33 5.75
CA ASP A 254 -8.88 -23.80 4.82
C ASP A 254 -8.53 -24.22 3.38
N SER A 255 -9.33 -25.16 2.87
CA SER A 255 -9.21 -25.70 1.51
C SER A 255 -9.62 -24.70 0.43
N THR A 256 -10.32 -23.63 0.79
CA THR A 256 -10.82 -22.64 -0.17
C THR A 256 -9.80 -21.55 -0.48
N ILE A 257 -8.67 -21.49 0.24
CA ILE A 257 -7.57 -20.55 -0.04
C ILE A 257 -6.69 -21.13 -1.14
N GLU A 258 -6.55 -20.38 -2.24
CA GLU A 258 -5.90 -20.85 -3.47
C GLU A 258 -4.52 -20.22 -3.71
N ALA A 259 -4.28 -19.02 -3.17
CA ALA A 259 -3.00 -18.33 -3.30
C ALA A 259 -2.56 -17.68 -1.99
N LEU A 260 -1.24 -17.65 -1.75
CA LEU A 260 -0.60 -16.93 -0.66
C LEU A 260 0.33 -15.86 -1.24
N VAL A 261 0.07 -14.61 -0.88
CA VAL A 261 1.02 -13.51 -1.17
C VAL A 261 2.07 -13.48 -0.08
N VAL A 262 3.34 -13.54 -0.49
CA VAL A 262 4.50 -13.53 0.40
C VAL A 262 5.50 -12.47 -0.02
N SER A 263 6.28 -11.94 0.91
CA SER A 263 7.47 -11.18 0.54
C SER A 263 8.54 -12.12 -0.03
N GLN A 264 9.46 -11.58 -0.83
CA GLN A 264 10.59 -12.36 -1.33
C GLN A 264 11.41 -13.01 -0.19
N GLU A 265 11.51 -12.33 0.96
CA GLU A 265 12.19 -12.81 2.17
C GLU A 265 11.49 -14.02 2.81
N THR A 266 10.16 -14.08 2.74
CA THR A 266 9.36 -15.15 3.37
C THR A 266 9.08 -16.31 2.42
N LEU A 267 9.48 -16.20 1.15
CA LEU A 267 9.29 -17.23 0.13
C LEU A 267 9.97 -18.55 0.52
N GLY A 268 11.19 -18.52 1.09
CA GLY A 268 11.88 -19.73 1.52
C GLY A 268 11.12 -20.53 2.59
N GLY A 269 10.40 -19.85 3.49
CA GLY A 269 9.54 -20.47 4.51
C GLY A 269 8.21 -21.00 3.97
N SER A 270 7.76 -20.51 2.82
CA SER A 270 6.47 -20.89 2.24
C SER A 270 6.46 -22.29 1.62
N SER A 271 7.62 -22.88 1.30
CA SER A 271 7.70 -24.29 0.85
C SER A 271 7.19 -25.27 1.91
N ALA A 272 7.44 -24.99 3.19
CA ALA A 272 6.96 -25.82 4.31
C ALA A 272 5.43 -25.80 4.43
N LEU A 273 4.77 -24.74 3.96
CA LEU A 273 3.32 -24.63 3.97
C LEU A 273 2.67 -25.63 3.01
N ASN A 274 3.17 -25.75 1.78
CA ASN A 274 2.60 -26.68 0.81
C ASN A 274 2.83 -28.15 1.22
N VAL A 275 3.95 -28.45 1.89
CA VAL A 275 4.15 -29.76 2.55
C VAL A 275 3.06 -29.99 3.60
N ARG A 276 2.84 -29.04 4.52
CA ARG A 276 1.81 -29.16 5.55
C ARG A 276 0.39 -29.27 4.97
N ARG A 277 0.10 -28.57 3.87
CA ARG A 277 -1.18 -28.68 3.16
C ARG A 277 -1.38 -30.08 2.60
N GLN A 278 -0.34 -30.65 1.99
CA GLN A 278 -0.38 -32.02 1.46
C GLN A 278 -0.59 -33.05 2.59
N GLU A 279 0.10 -32.88 3.73
CA GLU A 279 -0.11 -33.71 4.93
C GLU A 279 -1.57 -33.66 5.42
N ASN A 280 -2.22 -32.50 5.28
CA ASN A 280 -3.62 -32.28 5.64
C ASN A 280 -4.61 -32.66 4.51
N GLY A 281 -4.15 -33.24 3.40
CA GLY A 281 -4.99 -33.63 2.27
C GLY A 281 -5.52 -32.45 1.43
N LEU A 282 -4.87 -31.29 1.49
CA LEU A 282 -5.23 -30.09 0.75
C LEU A 282 -4.37 -29.92 -0.50
N ALA A 283 -4.94 -29.27 -1.52
CA ALA A 283 -4.21 -28.90 -2.73
C ALA A 283 -3.08 -27.89 -2.41
N PRO A 284 -1.92 -27.97 -3.10
CA PRO A 284 -0.88 -26.97 -2.96
C PRO A 284 -1.43 -25.59 -3.36
N MET A 285 -0.95 -24.57 -2.68
CA MET A 285 -1.34 -23.19 -2.87
C MET A 285 -0.36 -22.50 -3.82
N GLU A 286 -0.85 -21.61 -4.67
CA GLU A 286 0.00 -20.74 -5.48
C GLU A 286 0.74 -19.75 -4.58
N LEU A 287 2.05 -19.60 -4.78
CA LEU A 287 2.86 -18.62 -4.07
C LEU A 287 3.06 -17.40 -4.96
N MET A 288 2.60 -16.24 -4.51
CA MET A 288 2.73 -14.98 -5.24
C MET A 288 3.75 -14.07 -4.54
N PRO A 289 5.04 -14.13 -4.92
CA PRO A 289 6.06 -13.29 -4.31
C PRO A 289 5.85 -11.82 -4.65
N VAL A 290 6.18 -10.98 -3.67
CA VAL A 290 6.23 -9.52 -3.79
C VAL A 290 7.64 -9.08 -3.45
N ASP A 291 8.27 -8.39 -4.39
CA ASP A 291 9.56 -7.74 -4.16
C ASP A 291 9.34 -6.48 -3.32
N LEU A 292 9.49 -6.63 -2.00
CA LEU A 292 9.45 -5.52 -1.07
C LEU A 292 10.82 -4.86 -1.11
N ILE A 293 10.94 -3.84 -1.96
CA ILE A 293 12.14 -3.07 -2.26
C ILE A 293 13.21 -3.13 -1.16
N THR A 294 14.17 -4.02 -1.33
CA THR A 294 15.40 -4.09 -0.54
C THR A 294 16.55 -3.59 -1.41
N ALA A 295 17.12 -2.43 -1.06
CA ALA A 295 18.39 -2.02 -1.61
C ALA A 295 19.52 -2.73 -0.85
N GLY A 296 20.31 -3.55 -1.56
CA GLY A 296 21.65 -3.97 -1.15
C GLY A 296 21.81 -5.43 -0.73
N ASP A 297 22.33 -6.21 -1.67
CA ASP A 297 23.04 -7.50 -1.58
C ASP A 297 22.47 -8.72 -0.87
N LYS A 298 22.62 -9.85 -1.60
CA LYS A 298 22.37 -11.22 -1.18
C LYS A 298 23.18 -11.57 0.07
N SER A 299 22.52 -12.10 1.10
CA SER A 299 23.09 -13.18 1.91
C SER A 299 22.02 -13.98 2.64
N ASP A 300 22.07 -15.29 2.39
CA ASP A 300 21.80 -16.43 3.27
C ASP A 300 20.46 -16.55 4.01
N GLY A 301 19.76 -17.64 3.64
CA GLY A 301 18.62 -18.14 4.37
C GLY A 301 19.00 -18.65 5.75
N GLN A 302 18.64 -17.91 6.77
CA GLN A 302 18.07 -18.38 8.04
C GLN A 302 17.67 -17.14 8.84
N GLY A 303 16.58 -17.25 9.60
CA GLY A 303 15.88 -16.09 10.16
C GLY A 303 16.75 -15.19 11.05
N HIS A 304 16.19 -14.01 11.33
CA HIS A 304 16.74 -12.93 12.17
C HIS A 304 17.96 -12.21 11.57
N ASP A 305 17.75 -10.98 11.06
CA ASP A 305 18.30 -9.75 11.65
C ASP A 305 18.27 -8.58 10.64
N ASP A 306 17.55 -7.51 11.00
CA ASP A 306 17.54 -6.24 10.26
C ASP A 306 18.81 -5.43 10.57
N HIS A 307 19.84 -5.54 9.72
CA HIS A 307 20.91 -4.53 9.67
C HIS A 307 20.47 -3.32 8.82
N ALA A 308 20.71 -2.12 9.36
CA ALA A 308 20.58 -0.86 8.67
C ALA A 308 21.92 -0.49 8.02
N SER A 309 21.92 -0.27 6.71
CA SER A 309 23.00 0.44 6.02
C SER A 309 22.38 1.57 5.20
N VAL A 310 22.92 2.78 5.38
CA VAL A 310 22.58 3.94 4.56
C VAL A 310 23.62 4.00 3.45
N SER A 311 23.22 3.63 2.23
CA SER A 311 24.03 3.79 1.02
C SER A 311 23.39 4.82 0.11
N SER A 312 24.16 5.87 -0.20
CA SER A 312 23.84 6.94 -1.14
C SER A 312 23.82 6.42 -2.57
N GLY A 313 22.63 6.35 -3.18
CA GLY A 313 22.44 6.11 -4.61
C GLY A 313 21.10 5.43 -4.90
N ASN A 314 20.07 6.20 -5.24
CA ASN A 314 18.71 5.76 -5.64
C ASN A 314 18.08 4.59 -4.85
N SER A 315 18.46 4.44 -3.58
CA SER A 315 17.99 3.40 -2.69
C SER A 315 16.65 3.78 -2.09
N VAL A 316 15.66 2.90 -2.23
CA VAL A 316 14.39 3.05 -1.52
C VAL A 316 14.63 2.76 -0.05
N LEU A 317 14.08 3.63 0.78
CA LEU A 317 14.28 3.67 2.22
C LEU A 317 13.76 2.37 2.86
N LYS A 318 14.67 1.61 3.49
CA LYS A 318 14.32 0.44 4.30
C LYS A 318 13.64 0.89 5.60
N ILE A 319 12.34 1.22 5.51
CA ILE A 319 11.50 1.47 6.68
C ILE A 319 10.96 0.12 7.14
N SER A 320 11.53 -0.44 8.22
CA SER A 320 11.07 -1.69 8.86
C SER A 320 10.45 -1.43 10.24
N SER A 321 9.56 -2.31 10.69
CA SER A 321 8.99 -2.24 12.05
C SER A 321 10.07 -2.27 13.15
N THR A 322 11.20 -2.95 12.92
CA THR A 322 12.32 -2.97 13.86
C THR A 322 12.98 -1.61 13.97
N ALA A 323 13.27 -0.97 12.82
CA ALA A 323 13.85 0.37 12.79
C ALA A 323 12.94 1.41 13.46
N ILE A 324 11.63 1.33 13.20
CA ILE A 324 10.63 2.22 13.81
C ILE A 324 10.63 2.09 15.34
N ARG A 325 10.66 0.86 15.86
CA ARG A 325 10.68 0.62 17.32
C ARG A 325 11.99 1.03 17.96
N ALA A 326 13.12 0.83 17.29
CA ALA A 326 14.43 1.29 17.76
C ALA A 326 14.45 2.83 17.88
N GLU A 327 13.93 3.54 16.89
CA GLU A 327 13.83 5.00 16.93
C GLU A 327 12.92 5.49 18.08
N MET A 328 11.80 4.81 18.34
CA MET A 328 10.94 5.13 19.48
C MET A 328 11.64 4.90 20.83
N ALA A 329 12.41 3.80 20.96
CA ALA A 329 13.21 3.53 22.14
C ALA A 329 14.26 4.62 22.39
N GLU A 330 14.96 5.06 21.34
CA GLU A 330 15.93 6.15 21.43
C GLU A 330 15.29 7.48 21.86
N ARG A 331 14.12 7.82 21.31
CA ARG A 331 13.39 9.04 21.68
C ARG A 331 12.93 9.02 23.14
N GLN A 332 12.43 7.89 23.64
CA GLN A 332 12.03 7.75 25.04
C GLN A 332 13.23 7.96 25.97
N LEU A 333 14.37 7.33 25.67
CA LEU A 333 15.61 7.50 26.45
C LEU A 333 16.11 8.95 26.46
N GLN A 334 15.93 9.69 25.37
CA GLN A 334 16.30 11.11 25.31
C GLN A 334 15.37 11.97 26.16
N GLN A 335 14.06 11.68 26.18
CA GLN A 335 13.09 12.38 27.01
C GLN A 335 13.34 12.13 28.50
N ASP A 336 13.61 10.88 28.89
CA ASP A 336 13.88 10.50 30.27
C ASP A 336 15.17 11.13 30.82
N ARG A 337 16.16 11.42 29.96
CA ARG A 337 17.40 12.12 30.35
C ARG A 337 17.25 13.63 30.53
N GLN A 338 16.16 14.20 30.01
CA GLN A 338 15.88 15.64 30.08
C GLN A 338 14.93 16.02 31.24
N MET A 339 14.35 15.02 31.90
CA MET A 339 13.51 15.14 33.09
C MET A 339 14.33 14.92 34.37
#